data_AF-U1MVK6-F1
#
_entry.id   AF-U1MVK6-F1
#
_cell.length_a   1.000
_cell.length_b   1.000
_cell.length_c   1.000
_cell.angle_alpha   90.00
_cell.angle_beta   90.00
_cell.angle_gamma   90.00
#
_symmetry.space_group_name_H-M   'P 1'
#
loop_
_entity.id
_entity.type
_entity.pdbx_description
1 polymer ?
#
loop_
_entity_poly.entity_id
_entity_poly.type
_entity_poly.pdbx_seq_one_letter_code
_entity_poly.pdbx_strand_id
1 'polypeptide(L)' 'MSDRPDAAAEPDPEPDRSDTNAPGTGAYETDEGTVIYDIDEPLAWVQGDNAVELIEMI' A
#
# COMPACT_ATOMS: atom_id res chain seq x y z
N MET A 1 -33.85 -21.49 -11.38
CA MET A 1 -32.65 -20.66 -11.61
C MET A 1 -32.69 -19.59 -10.54
N SER A 2 -31.86 -19.73 -9.50
CA SER A 2 -31.76 -18.73 -8.43
C SER A 2 -30.73 -17.70 -8.85
N ASP A 3 -31.22 -16.52 -9.21
CA ASP A 3 -30.41 -15.32 -9.42
C ASP A 3 -29.97 -14.83 -8.03
N ARG A 4 -28.78 -15.24 -7.61
CA ARG A 4 -28.12 -14.67 -6.43
C ARG A 4 -27.50 -13.36 -6.91
N PRO A 5 -27.85 -12.20 -6.33
CA PRO A 5 -27.24 -10.95 -6.75
C PRO A 5 -25.74 -11.10 -6.51
N ASP A 6 -24.99 -10.92 -7.60
CA ASP A 6 -23.56 -10.77 -7.62
C ASP A 6 -23.22 -9.71 -6.58
N ALA A 7 -22.61 -10.14 -5.47
CA ALA A 7 -22.12 -9.23 -4.46
C ALA A 7 -21.02 -8.45 -5.17
N ALA A 8 -21.38 -7.25 -5.63
CA ALA A 8 -20.44 -6.30 -6.20
C ALA A 8 -19.21 -6.32 -5.31
N ALA A 9 -18.07 -6.77 -5.85
CA ALA A 9 -16.81 -6.73 -5.16
C ALA A 9 -16.66 -5.31 -4.65
N GLU A 10 -16.81 -5.14 -3.34
CA GLU A 10 -16.54 -3.87 -2.68
C GLU A 10 -15.13 -3.51 -3.13
N PRO A 11 -14.91 -2.30 -3.68
CA PRO A 11 -13.57 -1.92 -4.07
C PRO A 11 -12.71 -2.07 -2.82
N ASP A 12 -11.75 -2.98 -2.89
CA ASP A 12 -10.73 -3.14 -1.86
C ASP A 12 -10.21 -1.73 -1.57
N PRO A 13 -10.28 -1.26 -0.31
CA PRO A 13 -9.88 0.10 0.00
C PRO A 13 -8.44 0.24 -0.48
N GLU A 14 -8.24 1.01 -1.55
CA GLU A 14 -6.90 1.28 -2.05
C GLU A 14 -6.10 1.78 -0.85
N PRO A 15 -4.94 1.17 -0.54
CA PRO A 15 -4.17 1.54 0.64
C PRO A 15 -3.96 3.05 0.59
N ASP A 16 -4.29 3.72 1.68
CA ASP A 16 -4.28 5.18 1.79
C ASP A 16 -2.93 5.70 1.31
N ARG A 17 -2.88 6.14 0.04
CA ARG A 17 -1.68 6.64 -0.63
C ARG A 17 -1.42 8.07 -0.19
N SER A 18 -1.53 8.32 1.12
CA SER A 18 -1.24 9.62 1.71
C SER A 18 0.03 10.17 1.09
N ASP A 19 -0.04 11.43 0.64
CA ASP A 19 0.93 12.23 -0.13
C ASP A 19 2.37 12.27 0.42
N THR A 20 2.73 11.42 1.38
CA THR A 20 4.05 11.30 2.01
C THR A 20 5.01 10.36 1.26
N ASN A 21 4.53 9.55 0.31
CA ASN A 21 5.42 8.63 -0.41
C ASN A 21 6.28 9.35 -1.45
N ALA A 22 7.56 8.96 -1.51
CA ALA A 22 8.46 9.44 -2.55
C ALA A 22 7.89 9.09 -3.94
N PRO A 23 8.00 9.99 -4.93
CA PRO A 23 7.46 9.72 -6.27
C PRO A 23 8.11 8.46 -6.87
N GLY A 24 7.29 7.50 -7.27
CA GLY A 24 7.71 6.18 -7.78
C GLY A 24 7.83 5.09 -6.71
N THR A 25 7.62 5.41 -5.44
CA THR A 25 7.63 4.46 -4.32
C THR A 25 6.24 4.36 -3.70
N GLY A 26 5.85 3.17 -3.28
CA GLY A 26 4.65 2.92 -2.48
C GLY A 26 4.98 2.28 -1.14
N ALA A 27 4.05 2.39 -0.19
CA ALA A 27 4.15 1.73 1.09
C ALA A 27 2.79 1.23 1.56
N TYR A 28 2.77 0.09 2.26
CA TYR A 28 1.59 -0.43 2.95
C TYR A 28 1.96 -1.10 4.26
N GLU A 29 1.00 -1.15 5.18
CA GLU A 29 1.13 -1.77 6.49
C GLU A 29 0.69 -3.25 6.46
N THR A 30 1.36 -4.06 7.27
CA THR A 30 1.06 -5.47 7.52
C THR A 30 1.14 -5.74 9.01
N ASP A 31 0.63 -6.89 9.46
CA ASP A 31 0.77 -7.32 10.86
C ASP A 31 2.23 -7.48 11.31
N GLU A 32 3.15 -7.64 10.36
CA GLU A 32 4.59 -7.84 10.58
C GLU A 32 5.42 -6.57 10.38
N GLY A 33 4.80 -5.43 10.07
CA GLY A 33 5.48 -4.15 9.85
C GLY A 33 5.12 -3.50 8.51
N THR A 34 5.99 -2.62 8.02
CA THR A 34 5.74 -1.84 6.80
C THR A 34 6.52 -2.41 5.62
N VAL A 35 5.85 -2.55 4.48
CA VAL A 35 6.48 -2.87 3.19
C VAL A 35 6.62 -1.60 2.38
N ILE A 36 7.82 -1.37 1.84
CA ILE A 36 8.14 -0.27 0.93
C ILE A 36 8.57 -0.91 -0.39
N TYR A 37 8.01 -0.44 -1.50
CA TYR A 37 8.25 -1.03 -2.82
C TYR A 37 8.36 0.02 -3.91
N ASP A 38 9.10 -0.32 -4.97
CA ASP A 38 9.16 0.47 -6.19
C ASP A 38 7.94 0.18 -7.08
N ILE A 39 7.26 1.23 -7.53
CA ILE A 39 6.04 1.12 -8.35
C ILE A 39 6.37 0.66 -9.77
N ASP A 40 7.51 1.07 -10.31
CA ASP A 40 7.96 0.74 -11.65
C ASP A 40 8.65 -0.64 -11.70
N GLU A 41 9.24 -1.08 -10.59
CA GLU A 41 9.84 -2.41 -10.41
C GLU A 41 9.26 -3.17 -9.19
N PRO A 42 8.08 -3.83 -9.30
CA PRO A 42 7.36 -4.42 -8.17
C PRO A 42 8.11 -5.52 -7.38
N LEU A 43 9.19 -6.06 -7.94
CA LEU A 43 10.04 -7.05 -7.28
C LEU A 43 11.13 -6.40 -6.41
N ALA A 44 11.33 -5.09 -6.51
CA ALA A 44 12.22 -4.31 -5.66
C ALA A 44 11.44 -3.81 -4.44
N TRP A 45 11.46 -4.61 -3.37
CA TRP A 45 10.77 -4.29 -2.11
C TRP A 45 11.61 -4.61 -0.89
N VAL A 46 11.29 -3.96 0.22
CA VAL A 46 11.86 -4.19 1.54
C VAL A 46 10.77 -4.14 2.60
N GLN A 47 10.90 -4.95 3.65
CA GLN A 47 10.02 -4.96 4.81
C GLN A 47 10.83 -4.62 6.07
N GLY A 48 10.25 -3.82 6.95
CA GLY A 48 10.86 -3.50 8.24
C GLY A 48 9.84 -3.29 9.35
N ASP A 49 10.20 -3.72 10.56
CA ASP A 49 9.37 -3.61 11.76
C ASP A 49 9.34 -2.20 12.37
N ASN A 50 10.29 -1.34 11.99
CA ASN A 50 10.50 -0.01 12.58
C ASN A 50 10.65 1.07 11.50
N ALA A 51 9.82 1.03 10.47
CA ALA A 51 9.77 2.10 9.48
C ALA A 51 9.25 3.40 10.12
N VAL A 52 9.83 4.53 9.72
CA VAL A 52 9.40 5.86 10.15
C VAL A 52 9.10 6.72 8.93
N GLU A 53 8.05 7.53 9.00
CA GLU A 53 7.77 8.50 7.94
C GLU A 53 8.86 9.57 7.90
N LEU A 54 9.38 9.81 6.69
CA LEU A 54 10.34 10.88 6.46
C LEU A 54 9.59 12.17 6.18
N ILE A 55 9.56 13.06 7.16
CA ILE A 55 9.07 14.43 6.98
C ILE A 55 10.13 15.28 6.30
N GLU A 56 9.71 16.09 5.31
CA GLU A 56 10.58 17.06 4.66
C GLU A 56 11.16 18.03 5.71
N MET A 57 12.49 18.12 5.78
CA MET A 57 13.16 19.10 6.63
C MET A 57 13.09 20.47 5.97
N ILE A 58 12.40 21.40 6.64
CA ILE A 58 12.33 22.83 6.33
C ILE A 58 13.66 23.57 6.50
#